data_AF-A0A420CJJ2-F1
#
_entry.id   AF-A0A420CJJ2-F1
#
_cell.length_a   1.000
_cell.length_b   1.000
_cell.length_c   1.000
_cell.angle_alpha   90.00
_cell.angle_beta   90.00
_cell.angle_gamma   90.00
#
_symmetry.space_group_name_H-M   'P 1'
#
loop_
_entity.id
_entity.type
_entity.pdbx_description
1 polymer ?
#
loop_
_entity_poly.entity_id
_entity_poly.type
_entity_poly.pdbx_seq_one_letter_code
_entity_poly.pdbx_strand_id
1 'polypeptide(L)'
;MKLLRGSKLRKAKKGWVDRILINNYKPQQCCGLYFLNCHILAIFIIYKKWEPIKPMKVLTIKESELTCNRLDGGGVPIYYHNGSPFTGIVLRYYDTGELFCEEEYKDGYQEGWFRSYHKNGKKYTEYKAHNNVEYNGTYKNHFIMKEEKIDKIIISLTDVKKNGLYNPDGTYVGFDVRTEDYKENPEWNEFDFKKEVFEELLGDDFGKKDFYYEPNTWEFVVDALENKIRDVLKTMKKVPEEHTKNPMEYLKTYKNEHFDPITNRSIFYEDVKEFLGELYHYNIRENVRDKNLYYFQLFYNHLKSSFKEGFPLYITAATIEDQK
;
A
#
# COMPACT_ATOMS: atom_id res chain seq x y z
N MET A 1 -7.86 64.59 -6.19
CA MET A 1 -7.46 63.59 -5.18
C MET A 1 -8.59 62.57 -5.05
N LYS A 2 -8.45 61.41 -5.71
CA LYS A 2 -9.47 60.35 -5.74
C LYS A 2 -9.14 59.30 -4.67
N LEU A 3 -10.11 59.05 -3.79
CA LEU A 3 -10.24 57.83 -2.99
C LEU A 3 -10.41 56.62 -3.90
N LEU A 4 -9.70 55.53 -3.62
CA LEU A 4 -10.03 54.20 -4.15
C LEU A 4 -10.08 53.19 -3.00
N ARG A 5 -11.29 52.66 -2.80
CA ARG A 5 -11.62 51.45 -2.04
C ARG A 5 -11.19 50.21 -2.86
N GLY A 6 -10.89 49.11 -2.16
CA GLY A 6 -11.42 47.80 -2.56
C GLY A 6 -10.43 46.72 -3.01
N SER A 7 -10.24 45.75 -2.11
CA SER A 7 -10.13 44.29 -2.35
C SER A 7 -8.98 43.71 -3.20
N LYS A 8 -8.19 42.81 -2.58
CA LYS A 8 -8.26 41.36 -2.86
C LYS A 8 -7.36 40.57 -1.90
N LEU A 9 -7.98 39.67 -1.14
CA LEU A 9 -7.34 38.53 -0.51
C LEU A 9 -6.64 37.66 -1.58
N ARG A 10 -5.36 37.35 -1.38
CA ARG A 10 -4.75 36.07 -1.81
C ARG A 10 -3.91 35.54 -0.65
N LYS A 11 -4.41 34.48 -0.02
CA LYS A 11 -3.63 33.59 0.84
C LYS A 11 -2.63 32.84 -0.04
N ALA A 12 -1.33 33.01 0.22
CA ALA A 12 -0.30 32.13 -0.33
C ALA A 12 -0.14 30.89 0.57
N LYS A 13 0.10 29.75 -0.07
CA LYS A 13 0.03 28.38 0.46
C LYS A 13 1.18 28.04 1.44
N LYS A 14 0.85 27.15 2.40
CA LYS A 14 1.73 26.13 3.02
C LYS A 14 2.73 25.56 1.99
N GLY A 15 4.00 25.25 2.26
CA GLY A 15 4.63 24.75 3.47
C GLY A 15 5.41 23.48 3.10
N TRP A 16 6.72 23.61 2.90
CA TRP A 16 7.72 22.54 2.99
C TRP A 16 8.89 23.15 3.76
N VAL A 17 9.03 22.78 5.03
CA VAL A 17 10.23 23.02 5.83
C VAL A 17 10.52 21.71 6.52
N ASP A 18 11.62 21.10 6.13
CA ASP A 18 12.19 19.94 6.78
C ASP A 18 12.45 20.22 8.26
N ARG A 19 12.04 19.27 9.10
CA ARG A 19 12.28 19.26 10.54
C ARG A 19 13.76 19.02 10.79
N ILE A 20 14.48 20.07 11.17
CA ILE A 20 15.65 19.93 12.05
C ILE A 20 15.13 20.11 13.48
N LEU A 21 15.09 19.00 14.22
CA LEU A 21 14.69 18.97 15.62
C LEU A 21 15.77 19.58 16.51
N ILE A 22 15.28 20.44 17.39
CA ILE A 22 15.90 21.18 18.48
C ILE A 22 16.48 20.23 19.54
N ASN A 23 17.64 20.59 20.11
CA ASN A 23 17.97 20.39 21.53
C ASN A 23 19.02 21.47 21.89
N ASN A 24 18.61 22.60 22.47
CA ASN A 24 18.30 22.85 23.89
C ASN A 24 19.45 23.61 24.56
N TYR A 25 19.16 24.88 24.81
CA TYR A 25 19.95 25.86 25.55
C TYR A 25 20.11 25.48 27.03
N LYS A 26 21.27 25.80 27.61
CA LYS A 26 21.40 26.29 28.99
C LYS A 26 22.39 27.47 29.01
N PRO A 27 21.96 28.69 29.36
CA PRO A 27 22.85 29.74 29.85
C PRO A 27 22.58 29.97 31.34
N GLN A 28 23.54 29.69 32.22
CA GLN A 28 23.60 30.27 33.57
C GLN A 28 24.91 29.84 34.24
N GLN A 29 25.88 30.76 34.30
CA GLN A 29 26.26 31.42 35.54
C GLN A 29 27.21 32.58 35.21
N CYS A 30 26.69 33.79 35.39
CA CYS A 30 27.46 35.01 35.47
C CYS A 30 28.23 35.02 36.79
N CYS A 31 29.56 35.10 36.75
CA CYS A 31 30.33 35.62 37.86
C CYS A 31 30.61 37.10 37.57
N GLY A 32 30.03 37.98 38.38
CA GLY A 32 30.22 39.42 38.29
C GLY A 32 31.63 39.83 38.73
N LEU A 33 32.11 40.94 38.16
CA LEU A 33 33.14 41.75 38.79
C LEU A 33 32.68 43.22 38.79
N TYR A 34 32.80 43.83 39.97
CA TYR A 34 32.42 45.19 40.32
C TYR A 34 33.17 46.23 39.48
N PHE A 35 32.49 47.36 39.22
CA PHE A 35 33.12 48.60 38.73
C PHE A 35 34.10 49.16 39.78
N LEU A 36 35.35 49.45 39.38
CA LEU A 36 36.05 50.68 39.77
C LEU A 36 37.27 50.96 38.87
N ASN A 37 37.31 52.19 38.36
CA ASN A 37 38.46 52.98 37.90
C ASN A 37 39.30 52.56 36.68
N CYS A 38 39.20 53.42 35.66
CA CYS A 38 40.17 53.79 34.62
C CYS A 38 41.53 53.09 34.66
N HIS A 39 41.86 52.32 33.62
CA HIS A 39 43.00 52.54 32.71
C HIS A 39 42.92 51.51 31.56
N ILE A 40 43.19 51.97 30.34
CA ILE A 40 43.08 51.23 29.08
C ILE A 40 43.99 49.99 29.13
N LEU A 41 43.40 48.80 29.14
CA LEU A 41 44.10 47.53 28.92
C LEU A 41 43.66 46.98 27.57
N ALA A 42 44.56 47.11 26.58
CA ALA A 42 44.41 46.50 25.27
C ALA A 42 44.34 44.98 25.43
N ILE A 43 43.17 44.39 25.14
CA ILE A 43 42.99 42.95 25.10
C ILE A 43 43.57 42.44 23.77
N PHE A 44 44.75 41.82 23.82
CA PHE A 44 45.24 40.98 22.73
C PHE A 44 44.37 39.71 22.68
N ILE A 45 43.37 39.69 21.80
CA ILE A 45 42.64 38.46 21.47
C ILE A 45 43.55 37.62 20.57
N ILE A 46 44.20 36.61 21.13
CA ILE A 46 44.83 35.55 20.35
C ILE A 46 43.71 34.74 19.73
N TYR A 47 43.43 34.97 18.44
CA TYR A 47 42.60 34.06 17.65
C TYR A 47 43.34 32.74 17.49
N LYS A 48 43.13 31.80 18.43
CA LYS A 48 43.52 30.42 18.23
C LYS A 48 42.63 29.87 17.11
N LYS A 49 43.22 29.66 15.94
CA LYS A 49 42.59 29.10 14.74
C LYS A 49 41.80 27.85 15.15
N TRP A 50 40.47 27.92 15.04
CA TRP A 50 39.57 26.82 15.38
C TRP A 50 39.71 25.76 14.28
N GLU A 51 40.37 24.65 14.57
CA GLU A 51 40.34 23.50 13.66
C GLU A 51 38.99 22.80 13.82
N PRO A 52 38.26 22.53 12.72
CA PRO A 52 37.01 21.78 12.81
C PRO A 52 37.30 20.39 13.39
N ILE A 53 36.58 20.04 14.45
CA ILE A 53 36.62 18.70 15.05
C ILE A 53 36.27 17.70 13.93
N LYS A 54 37.24 16.89 13.51
CA LYS A 54 36.97 15.80 12.56
C LYS A 54 35.84 14.93 13.12
N PRO A 55 34.80 14.59 12.34
CA PRO A 55 33.75 13.71 12.83
C PRO A 55 34.39 12.40 13.27
N MET A 56 34.23 12.07 14.55
CA MET A 56 34.77 10.85 15.14
C MET A 56 34.07 9.67 14.46
N LYS A 57 34.86 8.82 13.77
CA LYS A 57 34.33 7.62 13.12
C LYS A 57 33.81 6.68 14.22
N VAL A 58 32.50 6.49 14.28
CA VAL A 58 31.87 5.55 15.22
C VAL A 58 32.38 4.14 14.88
N LEU A 59 32.89 3.44 15.88
CA LEU A 59 33.43 2.09 15.72
C LEU A 59 32.27 1.09 15.67
N THR A 60 32.25 0.22 14.65
CA THR A 60 31.21 -0.81 14.47
C THR A 60 31.85 -2.18 14.51
N ILE A 61 31.41 -3.05 15.42
CA ILE A 61 32.03 -4.35 15.72
C ILE A 61 30.97 -5.44 15.87
N LYS A 62 31.29 -6.68 15.49
CA LYS A 62 30.42 -7.85 15.74
C LYS A 62 30.47 -8.24 17.22
N GLU A 63 29.34 -8.61 17.81
CA GLU A 63 29.28 -9.05 19.21
C GLU A 63 30.31 -10.14 19.55
N SER A 64 30.57 -11.07 18.62
CA SER A 64 31.57 -12.15 18.77
C SER A 64 33.02 -11.68 18.98
N GLU A 65 33.32 -10.42 18.65
CA GLU A 65 34.64 -9.80 18.82
C GLU A 65 34.75 -9.00 20.13
N LEU A 66 33.67 -8.95 20.92
CA LEU A 66 33.60 -8.28 22.21
C LEU A 66 33.67 -9.29 23.35
N THR A 67 34.15 -8.83 24.50
CA THR A 67 34.12 -9.61 25.74
C THR A 67 33.04 -9.07 26.67
N CYS A 68 32.22 -9.96 27.24
CA CYS A 68 31.24 -9.64 28.27
C CYS A 68 31.59 -10.41 29.55
N ASN A 69 32.22 -9.74 30.50
CA ASN A 69 32.67 -10.37 31.75
C ASN A 69 31.59 -10.41 32.83
N ARG A 70 30.52 -9.62 32.68
CA ARG A 70 29.40 -9.52 33.62
C ARG A 70 28.16 -8.93 32.94
N LEU A 71 27.00 -9.30 33.45
CA LEU A 71 25.74 -8.59 33.20
C LEU A 71 25.58 -7.44 34.20
N ASP A 72 24.79 -6.44 33.88
CA ASP A 72 24.35 -5.44 34.85
C ASP A 72 23.27 -5.99 35.79
N GLY A 73 22.77 -5.15 36.70
CA GLY A 73 21.70 -5.53 37.64
C GLY A 73 20.34 -5.83 36.99
N GLY A 74 20.17 -5.54 35.70
CA GLY A 74 18.98 -5.82 34.91
C GLY A 74 19.14 -6.98 33.92
N GLY A 75 20.31 -7.64 33.87
CA GLY A 75 20.58 -8.75 32.96
C GLY A 75 21.07 -8.34 31.57
N VAL A 76 21.46 -7.08 31.36
CA VAL A 76 22.00 -6.59 30.09
C VAL A 76 23.54 -6.71 30.06
N PRO A 77 24.15 -7.19 28.95
CA PRO A 77 25.60 -7.30 28.83
C PRO A 77 26.33 -5.96 29.00
N ILE A 78 27.51 -6.00 29.63
CA ILE A 78 28.46 -4.88 29.63
C ILE A 78 29.63 -5.26 28.72
N TYR A 79 29.77 -4.58 27.58
CA TYR A 79 30.77 -4.93 26.57
C TYR A 79 32.11 -4.24 26.77
N TYR A 80 33.18 -5.00 26.51
CA TYR A 80 34.55 -4.55 26.49
C TYR A 80 35.20 -4.94 25.16
N HIS A 81 36.07 -4.07 24.66
CA HIS A 81 36.92 -4.34 23.49
C HIS A 81 38.37 -4.06 23.88
N ASN A 82 39.25 -5.05 23.70
CA ASN A 82 40.67 -4.98 24.09
C ASN A 82 40.89 -4.54 25.56
N GLY A 83 40.06 -5.04 26.47
CA GLY A 83 40.17 -4.76 27.91
C GLY A 83 39.60 -3.41 28.37
N SER A 84 39.10 -2.57 27.46
CA SER A 84 38.44 -1.29 27.79
C SER A 84 36.92 -1.34 27.56
N PRO A 85 36.08 -0.63 28.34
CA PRO A 85 34.65 -0.53 28.08
C PRO A 85 34.37 -0.04 26.66
N PHE A 86 33.46 -0.71 25.96
CA PHE A 86 33.22 -0.45 24.55
C PHE A 86 32.32 0.78 24.34
N THR A 87 32.67 1.61 23.35
CA THR A 87 31.84 2.72 22.84
C THR A 87 31.78 2.60 21.32
N GLY A 88 30.57 2.46 20.77
CA GLY A 88 30.37 2.19 19.35
C GLY A 88 29.05 1.47 19.05
N ILE A 89 28.97 0.86 17.88
CA ILE A 89 27.82 0.07 17.43
C ILE A 89 28.18 -1.42 17.48
N VAL A 90 27.38 -2.20 18.17
CA VAL A 90 27.48 -3.66 18.21
C VAL A 90 26.51 -4.24 17.18
N LEU A 91 26.99 -5.19 16.36
CA LEU A 91 26.18 -5.92 15.39
C LEU A 91 26.02 -7.37 15.79
N ARG A 92 24.79 -7.88 15.70
CA ARG A 92 24.46 -9.30 15.84
C ARG A 92 23.83 -9.82 14.56
N TYR A 93 24.07 -11.08 14.26
CA TYR A 93 23.63 -11.73 13.04
C TYR A 93 22.85 -12.99 13.37
N TYR A 94 21.92 -13.37 12.50
CA TYR A 94 21.35 -14.70 12.51
C TYR A 94 22.43 -15.75 12.19
N ASP A 95 22.22 -17.00 12.57
CA ASP A 95 23.11 -18.12 12.20
C ASP A 95 23.26 -18.25 10.67
N THR A 96 22.26 -17.78 9.91
CA THR A 96 22.25 -17.73 8.44
C THR A 96 23.06 -16.57 7.85
N GLY A 97 23.57 -15.64 8.68
CA GLY A 97 24.50 -14.58 8.29
C GLY A 97 23.88 -13.20 8.05
N GLU A 98 22.55 -13.07 8.04
CA GLU A 98 21.85 -11.79 7.90
C GLU A 98 21.87 -10.98 9.21
N LEU A 99 21.82 -9.65 9.12
CA LEU A 99 21.83 -8.77 10.29
C LEU A 99 20.58 -9.02 11.15
N PHE A 100 20.79 -9.34 12.41
CA PHE A 100 19.74 -9.53 13.41
C PHE A 100 19.44 -8.22 14.15
N CYS A 101 20.47 -7.54 14.67
CA CYS A 101 20.30 -6.23 15.30
C CYS A 101 21.57 -5.39 15.30
N GLU A 102 21.38 -4.09 15.47
CA GLU A 102 22.41 -3.09 15.74
C GLU A 102 22.08 -2.33 17.03
N GLU A 103 23.11 -2.09 17.84
CA GLU A 103 22.96 -1.52 19.18
C GLU A 103 24.05 -0.50 19.48
N GLU A 104 23.65 0.69 19.91
CA GLU A 104 24.58 1.75 20.32
C GLU A 104 25.00 1.55 21.79
N TYR A 105 26.32 1.60 22.02
CA TYR A 105 26.93 1.47 23.34
C TYR A 105 27.85 2.66 23.64
N LYS A 106 27.91 3.03 24.92
CA LYS A 106 28.84 4.01 25.49
C LYS A 106 29.34 3.51 26.84
N ASP A 107 30.66 3.51 27.00
CA ASP A 107 31.35 3.10 28.23
C ASP A 107 30.93 1.69 28.71
N GLY A 108 30.63 0.80 27.76
CA GLY A 108 30.21 -0.58 27.98
C GLY A 108 28.71 -0.77 28.18
N TYR A 109 27.93 0.30 28.32
CA TYR A 109 26.47 0.26 28.50
C TYR A 109 25.74 0.64 27.21
N GLN A 110 24.60 0.01 26.95
CA GLN A 110 23.70 0.36 25.87
C GLN A 110 23.20 1.79 26.07
N GLU A 111 23.52 2.65 25.12
CA GLU A 111 23.31 4.09 25.17
C GLU A 111 23.04 4.59 23.75
N GLY A 112 21.76 4.82 23.45
CA GLY A 112 21.31 5.21 22.12
C GLY A 112 20.33 4.22 21.52
N TRP A 113 20.34 4.06 20.21
CA TRP A 113 19.37 3.23 19.50
C TRP A 113 19.67 1.72 19.58
N PHE A 114 18.61 0.96 19.82
CA PHE A 114 18.49 -0.45 19.46
C PHE A 114 17.64 -0.55 18.20
N ARG A 115 18.08 -1.35 17.21
CA ARG A 115 17.25 -1.73 16.06
C ARG A 115 17.46 -3.20 15.74
N SER A 116 16.38 -3.96 15.61
CA SER A 116 16.40 -5.36 15.16
C SER A 116 15.73 -5.51 13.80
N TYR A 117 16.02 -6.60 13.10
CA TYR A 117 15.59 -6.86 11.73
C TYR A 117 15.17 -8.32 11.55
N HIS A 118 14.27 -8.57 10.60
CA HIS A 118 14.00 -9.90 10.07
C HIS A 118 15.15 -10.38 9.17
N LYS A 119 15.20 -11.68 8.88
CA LYS A 119 16.16 -12.25 7.91
C LYS A 119 16.10 -11.59 6.53
N ASN A 120 14.94 -11.05 6.14
CA ASN A 120 14.76 -10.30 4.88
C ASN A 120 15.25 -8.83 4.95
N GLY A 121 15.83 -8.38 6.06
CA GLY A 121 16.34 -7.02 6.26
C GLY A 121 15.29 -5.97 6.64
N LYS A 122 13.99 -6.31 6.70
CA LYS A 122 12.96 -5.38 7.20
C LYS A 122 13.14 -5.17 8.71
N LYS A 123 13.02 -3.92 9.18
CA LYS A 123 13.07 -3.58 10.60
C LYS A 123 11.98 -4.33 11.36
N TYR A 124 12.36 -4.88 12.51
CA TYR A 124 11.49 -5.64 13.38
C TYR A 124 11.09 -4.83 14.63
N THR A 125 12.04 -4.23 15.35
CA THR A 125 11.76 -3.39 16.52
C THR A 125 12.81 -2.31 16.65
N GLU A 126 12.44 -1.10 17.09
CA GLU A 126 13.39 -0.05 17.48
C GLU A 126 12.99 0.62 18.80
N TYR A 127 13.98 0.93 19.64
CA TYR A 127 13.81 1.73 20.85
C TYR A 127 15.11 2.46 21.19
N LYS A 128 15.06 3.45 22.07
CA LYS A 128 16.26 4.07 22.66
C LYS A 128 16.51 3.49 24.03
N ALA A 129 17.76 3.26 24.38
CA ALA A 129 18.20 2.94 25.73
C ALA A 129 19.06 4.08 26.29
N HIS A 130 19.00 4.26 27.60
CA HIS A 130 19.94 5.07 28.37
C HIS A 130 20.46 4.22 29.53
N ASN A 131 21.78 3.98 29.56
CA ASN A 131 22.43 3.15 30.56
C ASN A 131 21.73 1.78 30.75
N ASN A 132 21.59 1.02 29.66
CA ASN A 132 20.90 -0.28 29.60
C ASN A 132 19.39 -0.27 29.88
N VAL A 133 18.78 0.88 30.17
CA VAL A 133 17.35 0.99 30.44
C VAL A 133 16.64 1.54 29.22
N GLU A 134 15.60 0.84 28.75
CA GLU A 134 14.72 1.35 27.69
C GLU A 134 14.13 2.71 28.08
N TYR A 135 14.23 3.68 27.17
CA TYR A 135 13.64 4.99 27.32
C TYR A 135 12.15 4.94 26.95
N ASN A 136 11.30 5.10 27.96
CA ASN A 136 9.85 5.04 27.83
C ASN A 136 9.32 5.89 26.66
N GLY A 137 8.44 5.30 25.86
CA GLY A 137 7.79 5.96 24.72
C GLY A 137 8.62 6.03 23.44
N THR A 138 9.80 5.41 23.40
CA THR A 138 10.60 5.29 22.15
C THR A 138 10.41 3.96 21.44
N TYR A 139 9.85 2.96 22.13
CA TYR A 139 9.59 1.64 21.59
C TYR A 139 8.61 1.69 20.41
N LYS A 140 9.05 1.12 19.30
CA LYS A 140 8.23 0.83 18.14
C LYS A 140 8.43 -0.63 17.77
N ASN A 141 7.33 -1.37 17.81
CA ASN A 141 7.29 -2.69 17.22
C ASN A 141 6.84 -2.57 15.76
N HIS A 142 7.73 -2.92 14.84
CA HIS A 142 7.43 -3.00 13.41
C HIS A 142 6.78 -4.34 13.02
N PHE A 143 6.52 -5.25 13.97
CA PHE A 143 5.61 -6.40 13.76
C PHE A 143 4.16 -6.01 13.51
N ILE A 144 3.80 -4.73 13.60
CA ILE A 144 2.65 -4.25 12.83
C ILE A 144 3.15 -3.77 11.46
N MET A 145 3.73 -4.69 10.70
CA MET A 145 3.15 -4.89 9.39
C MET A 145 1.70 -5.28 9.74
N LYS A 146 0.71 -4.43 9.43
CA LYS A 146 -0.58 -5.03 9.06
C LYS A 146 -0.17 -6.18 8.15
N GLU A 147 -0.51 -7.43 8.47
CA GLU A 147 -0.46 -8.48 7.44
C GLU A 147 -0.93 -7.80 6.18
N GLU A 148 -0.05 -7.68 5.18
CA GLU A 148 -0.28 -6.77 4.06
C GLU A 148 -1.56 -7.27 3.43
N LYS A 149 -2.66 -6.62 3.80
CA LYS A 149 -3.96 -7.24 3.71
C LYS A 149 -4.21 -7.33 2.22
N ILE A 150 -4.27 -8.56 1.73
CA ILE A 150 -4.61 -8.79 0.34
C ILE A 150 -6.00 -8.19 0.17
N ASP A 151 -6.07 -7.21 -0.72
CA ASP A 151 -7.24 -6.38 -0.93
C ASP A 151 -8.03 -6.95 -2.11
N LYS A 152 -7.30 -7.35 -3.15
CA LYS A 152 -7.84 -7.87 -4.41
C LYS A 152 -6.86 -8.85 -5.06
N ILE A 153 -7.39 -9.67 -5.96
CA ILE A 153 -6.60 -10.34 -6.99
C ILE A 153 -6.68 -9.52 -8.29
N ILE A 154 -5.62 -9.57 -9.08
CA ILE A 154 -5.48 -8.86 -10.34
C ILE A 154 -5.34 -9.90 -11.45
N ILE A 155 -6.30 -9.92 -12.36
CA ILE A 155 -6.30 -10.78 -13.54
C ILE A 155 -5.65 -10.03 -14.68
N SER A 156 -4.55 -10.54 -15.22
CA SER A 156 -3.77 -9.83 -16.25
C SER A 156 -3.09 -10.78 -17.23
N LEU A 157 -2.71 -10.26 -18.39
CA LEU A 157 -1.99 -11.00 -19.44
C LEU A 157 -0.47 -10.85 -19.33
N THR A 158 0.00 -10.12 -18.33
CA THR A 158 1.42 -9.85 -18.08
C THR A 158 1.72 -9.99 -16.59
N ASP A 159 2.98 -10.26 -16.25
CA ASP A 159 3.42 -10.28 -14.86
C ASP A 159 3.44 -8.85 -14.29
N VAL A 160 2.39 -8.48 -13.57
CA VAL A 160 2.27 -7.14 -12.96
C VAL A 160 3.23 -6.90 -11.81
N LYS A 161 3.75 -7.94 -11.15
CA LYS A 161 4.78 -7.79 -10.11
C LYS A 161 6.12 -7.42 -10.73
N LYS A 162 6.39 -7.90 -11.94
CA LYS A 162 7.60 -7.56 -12.69
C LYS A 162 7.49 -6.24 -13.46
N ASN A 163 6.34 -6.00 -14.09
CA ASN A 163 6.18 -4.91 -15.06
C ASN A 163 5.45 -3.68 -14.50
N GLY A 164 4.87 -3.79 -13.30
CA GLY A 164 4.01 -2.78 -12.71
C GLY A 164 2.56 -2.88 -13.19
N LEU A 165 1.68 -2.11 -12.53
CA LEU A 165 0.24 -2.10 -12.77
C LEU A 165 -0.23 -1.15 -13.87
N TYR A 166 0.65 -0.25 -14.31
CA TYR A 166 0.33 0.79 -15.26
C TYR A 166 1.31 0.74 -16.42
N ASN A 167 0.77 0.82 -17.63
CA ASN A 167 1.55 1.06 -18.83
C ASN A 167 2.18 2.46 -18.78
N PRO A 168 3.23 2.73 -19.60
CA PRO A 168 3.86 4.04 -19.66
C PRO A 168 2.92 5.21 -20.02
N ASP A 169 1.80 4.93 -20.67
CA ASP A 169 0.76 5.91 -21.00
C ASP A 169 -0.25 6.15 -19.85
N GLY A 170 -0.08 5.45 -18.73
CA GLY A 170 -0.94 5.51 -17.55
C GLY A 170 -2.15 4.59 -17.59
N THR A 171 -2.30 3.76 -18.62
CA THR A 171 -3.41 2.79 -18.69
C THR A 171 -3.17 1.60 -17.76
N TYR A 172 -4.22 1.16 -17.06
CA TYR A 172 -4.15 0.04 -16.11
C TYR A 172 -4.11 -1.31 -16.85
N VAL A 173 -3.27 -2.25 -16.38
CA VAL A 173 -2.89 -3.48 -17.13
C VAL A 173 -3.73 -4.72 -16.76
N GLY A 174 -4.59 -4.65 -15.74
CA GLY A 174 -5.34 -5.79 -15.24
C GLY A 174 -6.83 -5.57 -15.01
N PHE A 175 -7.49 -6.60 -14.51
CA PHE A 175 -8.86 -6.54 -14.00
C PHE A 175 -8.85 -6.87 -12.51
N ASP A 176 -9.37 -5.94 -11.73
CA ASP A 176 -9.51 -6.11 -10.29
C ASP A 176 -10.66 -7.05 -9.97
N VAL A 177 -10.38 -7.97 -9.04
CA VAL A 177 -11.39 -8.79 -8.35
C VAL A 177 -11.10 -8.70 -6.86
N ARG A 178 -11.98 -8.01 -6.15
CA ARG A 178 -11.91 -7.84 -4.70
C ARG A 178 -11.98 -9.18 -3.96
N THR A 179 -11.20 -9.30 -2.90
CA THR A 179 -11.19 -10.51 -2.06
C THR A 179 -12.16 -10.43 -0.89
N GLU A 180 -12.58 -9.22 -0.53
CA GLU A 180 -13.53 -8.99 0.55
C GLU A 180 -14.79 -8.25 0.08
N ASP A 181 -15.82 -8.35 0.91
CA ASP A 181 -17.07 -7.65 0.73
C ASP A 181 -17.05 -6.22 1.27
N TYR A 182 -17.78 -5.33 0.62
CA TYR A 182 -18.03 -4.00 1.16
C TYR A 182 -18.91 -4.15 2.40
N LYS A 183 -18.32 -3.90 3.57
CA LYS A 183 -19.02 -3.94 4.86
C LYS A 183 -19.94 -2.74 5.03
N GLU A 184 -19.56 -1.58 4.49
CA GLU A 184 -20.31 -0.34 4.62
C GLU A 184 -21.48 -0.25 3.64
N ASN A 185 -21.36 -0.86 2.46
CA ASN A 185 -22.39 -0.88 1.41
C ASN A 185 -22.64 -2.32 0.91
N PRO A 186 -23.37 -3.16 1.67
CA PRO A 186 -23.57 -4.56 1.32
C PRO A 186 -24.22 -4.79 -0.04
N GLU A 187 -25.04 -3.85 -0.51
CA GLU A 187 -25.72 -3.90 -1.81
C GLU A 187 -24.74 -3.83 -2.99
N TRP A 188 -23.50 -3.38 -2.77
CA TRP A 188 -22.43 -3.39 -3.79
C TRP A 188 -21.79 -4.78 -3.94
N ASN A 189 -22.17 -5.72 -3.08
CA ASN A 189 -21.71 -7.11 -3.15
C ASN A 189 -22.64 -7.95 -4.02
N GLU A 190 -23.84 -7.45 -4.34
CA GLU A 190 -24.79 -8.16 -5.17
C GLU A 190 -24.27 -8.26 -6.62
N PHE A 191 -24.35 -9.48 -7.18
CA PHE A 191 -23.99 -9.76 -8.57
C PHE A 191 -22.51 -9.45 -8.89
N ASP A 192 -21.59 -9.67 -7.94
CA ASP A 192 -20.15 -9.63 -8.19
C ASP A 192 -19.68 -10.93 -8.86
N PHE A 193 -20.10 -11.11 -10.12
CA PHE A 193 -19.90 -12.34 -10.87
C PHE A 193 -18.42 -12.71 -11.06
N LYS A 194 -17.51 -11.73 -11.10
CA LYS A 194 -16.07 -12.01 -11.16
C LYS A 194 -15.60 -12.67 -9.87
N LYS A 195 -15.95 -12.09 -8.72
CA LYS A 195 -15.60 -12.65 -7.42
C LYS A 195 -16.16 -14.05 -7.29
N GLU A 196 -17.44 -14.26 -7.59
CA GLU A 196 -18.07 -15.58 -7.52
C GLU A 196 -17.32 -16.64 -8.33
N VAL A 197 -16.95 -16.33 -9.58
CA VAL A 197 -16.21 -17.29 -10.44
C VAL A 197 -14.82 -17.58 -9.92
N PHE A 198 -14.05 -16.56 -9.54
CA PHE A 198 -12.68 -16.79 -9.09
C PHE A 198 -12.61 -17.37 -7.67
N GLU A 199 -13.57 -17.09 -6.82
CA GLU A 199 -13.70 -17.71 -5.50
C GLU A 199 -14.01 -19.21 -5.65
N GLU A 200 -14.90 -19.59 -6.58
CA GLU A 200 -15.18 -21.00 -6.90
C GLU A 200 -13.98 -21.71 -7.56
N LEU A 201 -13.32 -21.07 -8.54
CA LEU A 201 -12.19 -21.66 -9.26
C LEU A 201 -10.96 -21.87 -8.38
N LEU A 202 -10.66 -20.92 -7.49
CA LEU A 202 -9.43 -20.93 -6.70
C LEU A 202 -9.64 -21.52 -5.30
N GLY A 203 -10.89 -21.59 -4.83
CA GLY A 203 -11.24 -22.18 -3.54
C GLY A 203 -10.44 -21.58 -2.39
N ASP A 204 -9.83 -22.44 -1.57
CA ASP A 204 -9.02 -22.02 -0.42
C ASP A 204 -7.83 -21.13 -0.78
N ASP A 205 -7.37 -21.15 -2.03
CA ASP A 205 -6.26 -20.35 -2.48
C ASP A 205 -6.67 -18.95 -2.99
N PHE A 206 -7.97 -18.67 -3.11
CA PHE A 206 -8.50 -17.37 -3.54
C PHE A 206 -7.94 -16.25 -2.66
N GLY A 207 -7.21 -15.32 -3.28
CA GLY A 207 -6.58 -14.20 -2.57
C GLY A 207 -5.46 -14.58 -1.61
N LYS A 208 -4.84 -15.76 -1.73
CA LYS A 208 -3.72 -16.19 -0.85
C LYS A 208 -2.41 -16.43 -1.59
N LYS A 209 -2.46 -16.76 -2.88
CA LYS A 209 -1.28 -17.00 -3.70
C LYS A 209 -1.47 -16.52 -5.13
N ASP A 210 -0.36 -16.34 -5.81
CA ASP A 210 -0.36 -16.05 -7.24
C ASP A 210 -0.53 -17.33 -8.06
N PHE A 211 -1.13 -17.17 -9.24
CA PHE A 211 -1.23 -18.23 -10.24
C PHE A 211 -0.70 -17.73 -11.57
N TYR A 212 -0.03 -18.64 -12.26
CA TYR A 212 0.41 -18.44 -13.63
C TYR A 212 -0.08 -19.63 -14.46
N TYR A 213 -0.68 -19.33 -15.59
CA TYR A 213 -1.08 -20.32 -16.58
C TYR A 213 -0.40 -20.00 -17.90
N GLU A 214 0.24 -21.02 -18.46
CA GLU A 214 0.89 -20.95 -19.76
C GLU A 214 -0.14 -20.62 -20.87
N PRO A 215 0.32 -20.07 -22.00
CA PRO A 215 -0.49 -19.93 -23.21
C PRO A 215 -1.29 -21.21 -23.54
N ASN A 216 -2.58 -21.04 -23.82
CA ASN A 216 -3.50 -22.11 -24.21
C ASN A 216 -3.80 -23.17 -23.12
N THR A 217 -3.44 -22.96 -21.85
CA THR A 217 -3.71 -23.93 -20.77
C THR A 217 -4.86 -23.54 -19.83
N TRP A 218 -5.44 -22.36 -19.99
CA TRP A 218 -6.41 -21.79 -19.05
C TRP A 218 -7.85 -21.72 -19.61
N GLU A 219 -8.20 -22.59 -20.55
CA GLU A 219 -9.56 -22.67 -21.13
C GLU A 219 -10.65 -22.82 -20.05
N PHE A 220 -10.35 -23.57 -18.98
CA PHE A 220 -11.26 -23.78 -17.86
C PHE A 220 -11.72 -22.47 -17.19
N VAL A 221 -10.90 -21.41 -17.20
CA VAL A 221 -11.30 -20.08 -16.71
C VAL A 221 -12.31 -19.44 -17.65
N VAL A 222 -12.08 -19.54 -18.96
CA VAL A 222 -13.01 -19.04 -19.99
C VAL A 222 -14.35 -19.77 -19.89
N ASP A 223 -14.33 -21.10 -19.71
CA ASP A 223 -15.51 -21.92 -19.54
C ASP A 223 -16.29 -21.56 -18.28
N ALA A 224 -15.61 -21.36 -17.15
CA ALA A 224 -16.25 -20.97 -15.90
C ALA A 224 -16.95 -19.59 -16.01
N LEU A 225 -16.31 -18.63 -16.67
CA LEU A 225 -16.90 -17.32 -16.95
C LEU A 225 -18.13 -17.45 -17.87
N GLU A 226 -18.03 -18.26 -18.94
CA GLU A 226 -19.14 -18.50 -19.86
C GLU A 226 -20.33 -19.17 -19.15
N ASN A 227 -20.05 -20.17 -18.31
CA ASN A 227 -21.07 -20.87 -17.53
C ASN A 227 -21.78 -19.93 -16.56
N LYS A 228 -21.05 -19.06 -15.87
CA LYS A 228 -21.66 -18.03 -15.02
C LYS A 228 -22.58 -17.10 -15.80
N ILE A 229 -22.19 -16.66 -17.00
CA ILE A 229 -23.07 -15.86 -17.88
C ILE A 229 -24.33 -16.66 -18.21
N ARG A 230 -24.20 -17.91 -18.67
CA ARG A 230 -25.35 -18.78 -19.01
C ARG A 230 -26.30 -18.97 -17.83
N ASP A 231 -25.76 -19.12 -16.63
CA ASP A 231 -26.56 -19.27 -15.41
C ASP A 231 -27.37 -18.00 -15.09
N VAL A 232 -26.76 -16.82 -15.17
CA VAL A 232 -27.48 -15.56 -14.95
C VAL A 232 -28.55 -15.35 -16.02
N LEU A 233 -28.27 -15.70 -17.28
CA LEU A 233 -29.20 -15.57 -18.39
C LEU A 233 -30.48 -16.41 -18.23
N LYS A 234 -30.45 -17.52 -17.47
CA LYS A 234 -31.67 -18.30 -17.13
C LYS A 234 -32.70 -17.47 -16.36
N THR A 235 -32.24 -16.42 -15.67
CA THR A 235 -33.09 -15.51 -14.88
C THR A 235 -33.55 -14.27 -15.65
N MET A 236 -33.10 -14.13 -16.90
CA MET A 236 -33.40 -12.97 -17.75
C MET A 236 -34.50 -13.28 -18.76
N LYS A 237 -35.23 -12.23 -19.14
CA LYS A 237 -36.27 -12.33 -20.17
C LYS A 237 -35.60 -12.38 -21.54
N LYS A 238 -35.51 -13.58 -22.13
CA LYS A 238 -35.04 -13.76 -23.50
C LYS A 238 -35.99 -13.06 -24.49
N VAL A 239 -35.43 -12.45 -25.52
CA VAL A 239 -36.23 -11.88 -26.63
C VAL A 239 -36.78 -13.05 -27.46
N PRO A 240 -38.09 -13.07 -27.75
CA PRO A 240 -38.70 -14.12 -28.57
C PRO A 240 -38.05 -14.23 -29.96
N GLU A 241 -38.00 -15.45 -30.50
CA GLU A 241 -37.30 -15.75 -31.76
C GLU A 241 -37.84 -14.93 -32.94
N GLU A 242 -39.16 -14.70 -32.98
CA GLU A 242 -39.85 -13.90 -34.00
C GLU A 242 -39.36 -12.43 -34.04
N HIS A 243 -38.83 -11.93 -32.92
CA HIS A 243 -38.34 -10.56 -32.80
C HIS A 243 -36.82 -10.43 -32.94
N THR A 244 -36.09 -11.53 -33.18
CA THR A 244 -34.63 -11.50 -33.33
C THR A 244 -34.15 -10.62 -34.49
N LYS A 245 -34.91 -10.56 -35.59
CA LYS A 245 -34.60 -9.70 -36.74
C LYS A 245 -34.94 -8.22 -36.52
N ASN A 246 -35.85 -7.92 -35.58
CA ASN A 246 -36.27 -6.57 -35.26
C ASN A 246 -36.50 -6.39 -33.74
N PRO A 247 -35.44 -6.45 -32.93
CA PRO A 247 -35.57 -6.43 -31.47
C PRO A 247 -36.12 -5.10 -30.93
N MET A 248 -35.99 -4.02 -31.70
CA MET A 248 -36.54 -2.72 -31.34
C MET A 248 -38.06 -2.67 -31.44
N GLU A 249 -38.67 -3.49 -32.31
CA GLU A 249 -40.11 -3.65 -32.35
C GLU A 249 -40.63 -4.35 -31.10
N TYR A 250 -39.98 -5.44 -30.67
CA TYR A 250 -40.25 -6.08 -29.39
C TYR A 250 -40.18 -5.08 -28.23
N LEU A 251 -39.09 -4.31 -28.18
CA LEU A 251 -38.87 -3.34 -27.11
C LEU A 251 -39.96 -2.26 -27.11
N LYS A 252 -40.36 -1.77 -28.28
CA LYS A 252 -41.45 -0.80 -28.43
C LYS A 252 -42.77 -1.36 -27.92
N THR A 253 -43.12 -2.58 -28.31
CA THR A 253 -44.36 -3.26 -27.86
C THR A 253 -44.34 -3.43 -26.35
N TYR A 254 -43.26 -3.98 -25.81
CA TYR A 254 -43.10 -4.18 -24.37
C TYR A 254 -43.21 -2.87 -23.58
N LYS A 255 -42.56 -1.80 -24.06
CA LYS A 255 -42.62 -0.46 -23.45
C LYS A 255 -44.05 0.06 -23.36
N ASN A 256 -44.84 -0.07 -24.43
CA ASN A 256 -46.23 0.39 -24.47
C ASN A 256 -47.15 -0.43 -23.55
N GLU A 257 -46.86 -1.72 -23.35
CA GLU A 257 -47.67 -2.61 -22.51
C GLU A 257 -47.39 -2.45 -21.01
N HIS A 258 -46.14 -2.13 -20.64
CA HIS A 258 -45.69 -2.19 -19.24
C HIS A 258 -45.43 -0.82 -18.61
N PHE A 259 -45.33 0.24 -19.40
CA PHE A 259 -44.98 1.57 -18.91
C PHE A 259 -45.95 2.64 -19.44
N ASP A 260 -46.30 3.58 -18.57
CA ASP A 260 -46.89 4.84 -19.00
C ASP A 260 -45.75 5.78 -19.46
N PRO A 261 -45.71 6.19 -20.75
CA PRO A 261 -44.64 7.00 -21.30
C PRO A 261 -44.54 8.41 -20.69
N ILE A 262 -45.57 8.89 -20.00
CA ILE A 262 -45.60 10.22 -19.38
C ILE A 262 -45.00 10.19 -17.97
N THR A 263 -45.27 9.12 -17.21
CA THR A 263 -44.96 9.06 -15.78
C THR A 263 -43.72 8.22 -15.46
N ASN A 264 -43.40 7.21 -16.28
CA ASN A 264 -42.28 6.30 -16.01
C ASN A 264 -41.00 6.68 -16.74
N ARG A 265 -40.06 7.32 -16.03
CA ARG A 265 -38.72 7.62 -16.57
C ARG A 265 -37.85 6.37 -16.81
N SER A 266 -38.19 5.23 -16.19
CA SER A 266 -37.51 3.95 -16.37
C SER A 266 -37.52 3.45 -17.81
N ILE A 267 -38.54 3.85 -18.58
CA ILE A 267 -38.75 3.45 -19.99
C ILE A 267 -37.55 3.77 -20.90
N PHE A 268 -36.74 4.77 -20.54
CA PHE A 268 -35.57 5.19 -21.31
C PHE A 268 -34.37 4.26 -21.13
N TYR A 269 -34.39 3.37 -20.13
CA TYR A 269 -33.27 2.46 -19.82
C TYR A 269 -33.56 1.01 -20.19
N GLU A 270 -34.81 0.67 -20.53
CA GLU A 270 -35.15 -0.62 -21.13
C GLU A 270 -34.54 -0.69 -22.54
N ASP A 271 -33.82 -1.78 -22.80
CA ASP A 271 -33.09 -2.04 -24.02
C ASP A 271 -33.06 -3.55 -24.33
N VAL A 272 -32.48 -3.92 -25.47
CA VAL A 272 -32.16 -5.30 -25.83
C VAL A 272 -30.66 -5.42 -25.98
N LYS A 273 -30.08 -6.44 -25.34
CA LYS A 273 -28.64 -6.69 -25.40
C LYS A 273 -28.33 -8.12 -25.81
N GLU A 274 -27.28 -8.27 -26.62
CA GLU A 274 -26.75 -9.57 -26.99
C GLU A 274 -25.82 -10.12 -25.90
N PHE A 275 -26.08 -11.37 -25.50
CA PHE A 275 -25.22 -12.16 -24.64
C PHE A 275 -25.05 -13.53 -25.27
N LEU A 276 -23.80 -13.95 -25.47
CA LEU A 276 -23.44 -15.26 -26.07
C LEU A 276 -24.19 -15.57 -27.39
N GLY A 277 -24.43 -14.55 -28.22
CA GLY A 277 -25.12 -14.68 -29.52
C GLY A 277 -26.65 -14.67 -29.45
N GLU A 278 -27.25 -14.50 -28.27
CA GLU A 278 -28.70 -14.45 -28.09
C GLU A 278 -29.14 -13.10 -27.51
N LEU A 279 -30.35 -12.66 -27.86
CA LEU A 279 -30.88 -11.36 -27.43
C LEU A 279 -31.72 -11.48 -26.16
N TYR A 280 -31.44 -10.61 -25.19
CA TYR A 280 -32.14 -10.53 -23.92
C TYR A 280 -32.65 -9.12 -23.65
N HIS A 281 -33.81 -9.03 -23.01
CA HIS A 281 -34.29 -7.78 -22.42
C HIS A 281 -33.32 -7.34 -21.33
N TYR A 282 -32.96 -6.06 -21.33
CA TYR A 282 -31.87 -5.53 -20.53
C TYR A 282 -32.21 -4.13 -19.99
N ASN A 283 -31.93 -3.87 -18.71
CA ASN A 283 -31.97 -2.50 -18.16
C ASN A 283 -30.67 -2.15 -17.41
N ILE A 284 -29.83 -1.32 -18.02
CA ILE A 284 -28.52 -0.97 -17.45
C ILE A 284 -28.56 -0.07 -16.22
N ARG A 285 -29.62 0.74 -16.06
CA ARG A 285 -29.59 1.83 -15.07
C ARG A 285 -30.27 1.45 -13.78
N GLU A 286 -31.39 0.75 -13.88
CA GLU A 286 -32.24 0.42 -12.73
C GLU A 286 -32.01 -1.01 -12.24
N ASN A 287 -31.45 -1.89 -13.08
CA ASN A 287 -31.16 -3.25 -12.70
C ASN A 287 -29.64 -3.48 -12.55
N VAL A 288 -29.20 -3.61 -11.29
CA VAL A 288 -27.78 -3.81 -10.93
C VAL A 288 -27.24 -5.11 -11.50
N ARG A 289 -28.03 -6.20 -11.48
CA ARG A 289 -27.67 -7.50 -12.05
C ARG A 289 -27.35 -7.37 -13.53
N ASP A 290 -28.25 -6.76 -14.29
CA ASP A 290 -28.11 -6.59 -15.73
C ASP A 290 -26.84 -5.78 -16.03
N LYS A 291 -26.68 -4.62 -15.39
CA LYS A 291 -25.47 -3.78 -15.51
C LYS A 291 -24.19 -4.57 -15.25
N ASN A 292 -24.14 -5.33 -14.14
CA ASN A 292 -22.96 -6.11 -13.78
C ASN A 292 -22.72 -7.26 -14.77
N LEU A 293 -23.78 -7.91 -15.27
CA LEU A 293 -23.68 -8.94 -16.30
C LEU A 293 -23.09 -8.39 -17.60
N TYR A 294 -23.45 -7.18 -17.99
CA TYR A 294 -22.87 -6.53 -19.17
C TYR A 294 -21.36 -6.32 -19.03
N TYR A 295 -20.90 -5.75 -17.91
CA TYR A 295 -19.46 -5.58 -17.69
C TYR A 295 -18.72 -6.92 -17.52
N PHE A 296 -19.39 -7.92 -16.97
CA PHE A 296 -18.87 -9.27 -16.86
C PHE A 296 -18.72 -9.95 -18.23
N GLN A 297 -19.69 -9.79 -19.14
CA GLN A 297 -19.60 -10.25 -20.54
C GLN A 297 -18.44 -9.58 -21.28
N LEU A 298 -18.20 -8.27 -21.09
CA LEU A 298 -17.06 -7.57 -21.69
C LEU A 298 -15.72 -8.15 -21.19
N PHE A 299 -15.62 -8.43 -19.89
CA PHE A 299 -14.46 -9.08 -19.28
C PHE A 299 -14.23 -10.49 -19.84
N TYR A 300 -15.29 -11.31 -19.91
CA TYR A 300 -15.24 -12.63 -20.53
C TYR A 300 -14.82 -12.56 -22.00
N ASN A 301 -15.37 -11.64 -22.80
CA ASN A 301 -15.02 -11.49 -24.21
C ASN A 301 -13.53 -11.16 -24.39
N HIS A 302 -13.01 -10.27 -23.54
CA HIS A 302 -11.59 -9.92 -23.54
C HIS A 302 -10.73 -11.15 -23.27
N LEU A 303 -10.99 -11.86 -22.16
CA LEU A 303 -10.24 -13.07 -21.82
C LEU A 303 -10.38 -14.18 -22.87
N LYS A 304 -11.58 -14.40 -23.42
CA LYS A 304 -11.78 -15.39 -24.48
C LYS A 304 -10.99 -15.07 -25.75
N SER A 305 -10.88 -13.79 -26.12
CA SER A 305 -10.02 -13.37 -27.25
C SER A 305 -8.55 -13.61 -26.93
N SER A 306 -8.09 -13.17 -25.76
CA SER A 306 -6.69 -13.33 -25.33
C SER A 306 -6.27 -14.79 -25.21
N PHE A 307 -7.15 -15.67 -24.74
CA PHE A 307 -6.92 -17.12 -24.75
C PHE A 307 -6.70 -17.65 -26.17
N LYS A 308 -7.58 -17.28 -27.11
CA LYS A 308 -7.47 -17.69 -28.53
C LYS A 308 -6.21 -17.15 -29.21
N GLU A 309 -5.75 -15.98 -28.79
CA GLU A 309 -4.51 -15.35 -29.28
C GLU A 309 -3.25 -15.95 -28.62
N GLY A 310 -3.40 -16.89 -27.68
CA GLY A 310 -2.30 -17.58 -27.03
C GLY A 310 -1.57 -16.73 -25.97
N PHE A 311 -2.28 -15.83 -25.30
CA PHE A 311 -1.70 -15.10 -24.17
C PHE A 311 -1.64 -15.98 -22.91
N PRO A 312 -0.60 -15.81 -22.06
CA PRO A 312 -0.61 -16.37 -20.72
C PRO A 312 -1.64 -15.67 -19.83
N LEU A 313 -1.95 -16.27 -18.69
CA LEU A 313 -2.81 -15.67 -17.67
C LEU A 313 -2.10 -15.60 -16.33
N TYR A 314 -2.09 -14.41 -15.74
CA TYR A 314 -1.59 -14.15 -14.40
C TYR A 314 -2.76 -13.77 -13.48
N ILE A 315 -2.85 -14.44 -12.34
CA ILE A 315 -3.75 -14.09 -11.24
C ILE A 315 -2.87 -13.72 -10.06
N THR A 316 -2.78 -12.43 -9.77
CA THR A 316 -1.84 -11.92 -8.76
C THR A 316 -2.59 -11.49 -7.52
N ALA A 317 -2.23 -12.01 -6.35
CA ALA A 317 -2.71 -11.49 -5.08
C ALA A 317 -1.99 -10.16 -4.78
N ALA A 318 -2.77 -9.09 -4.62
CA ALA A 318 -2.26 -7.73 -4.49
C ALA A 318 -2.69 -7.10 -3.16
N THR A 319 -1.72 -6.51 -2.49
CA THR A 319 -1.92 -5.75 -1.25
C THR A 319 -2.29 -4.29 -1.58
N ILE A 320 -2.69 -3.52 -0.57
CA ILE A 320 -2.94 -2.07 -0.75
C ILE A 320 -1.65 -1.33 -1.16
N GLU A 321 -0.47 -1.79 -0.73
CA GLU A 321 0.80 -1.13 -1.03
C GLU A 321 1.24 -1.42 -2.47
N ASP A 322 1.00 -2.62 -2.98
CA ASP A 322 1.30 -2.98 -4.39
C ASP A 322 0.53 -2.11 -5.40
N GLN A 323 -0.53 -1.45 -4.95
CA GLN A 323 -1.40 -0.59 -5.77
C GLN A 323 -0.95 0.87 -5.83
N LYS A 324 0.04 1.28 -5.02
CA LYS A 324 0.57 2.65 -4.98
C LYS A 324 1.80 2.79 -5.84
#